data_AF-A0AAW7SVM6-F1
#
_entry.id   AF-A0AAW7SVM6-F1
#
_cell.length_a   1.000
_cell.length_b   1.000
_cell.length_c   1.000
_cell.angle_alpha   90.00
_cell.angle_beta   90.00
_cell.angle_gamma   90.00
#
_symmetry.space_group_name_H-M   'P 1'
#
loop_
_entity.id
_entity.type
_entity.pdbx_description
1 polymer ?
#
loop_
_entity_poly.entity_id
_entity_poly.type
_entity_poly.pdbx_seq_one_letter_code
_entity_poly.pdbx_strand_id
1 'polypeptide(L)'
;MKKKNYLFPPQPHWLGNEHGCPPFDTLNTMLYEAVKAHPSNTDKSQIIGKLMLIGRTYSASVERRKTKGLGKDERHALEVVIEAATAIAGSKCATLLDAIGLDDKLTLDRVPEAAAIHLELCQALATANNRENSSLASKYLHFHRPTFFPIVDSIVREGWSWVMDDLEGSYKGWRDFGKVARYKDWCARVLELRDLMEDNLRHAVSLRQIDSYLLSIMSVDGQGGLGLPQ
;
A
#
# COMPACT_ATOMS: atom_id res chain seq x y z
N MET A 1 15.28 29.07 -18.01
CA MET A 1 15.77 27.67 -18.01
C MET A 1 14.84 26.85 -17.14
N LYS A 2 14.01 25.97 -17.73
CA LYS A 2 13.21 25.01 -16.94
C LYS A 2 14.17 24.04 -16.25
N LYS A 3 13.92 23.78 -14.96
CA LYS A 3 14.76 22.96 -14.07
C LYS A 3 14.97 21.57 -14.67
N LYS A 4 16.17 21.03 -14.46
CA LYS A 4 16.56 19.66 -14.85
C LYS A 4 15.70 18.65 -14.08
N ASN A 5 15.05 17.73 -14.78
CA ASN A 5 14.35 16.55 -14.24
C ASN A 5 15.37 15.61 -13.56
N TYR A 6 15.78 15.89 -12.33
CA TYR A 6 16.67 15.00 -11.57
C TYR A 6 15.94 13.78 -10.98
N LEU A 7 14.61 13.85 -10.87
CA LEU A 7 13.77 12.79 -10.30
C LEU A 7 13.27 11.79 -11.35
N PHE A 8 13.53 12.07 -12.64
CA PHE A 8 13.02 11.27 -13.76
C PHE A 8 14.05 11.11 -14.89
N PRO A 9 14.39 9.88 -15.32
CA PRO A 9 13.85 8.58 -14.87
C PRO A 9 14.48 8.09 -13.56
N PRO A 10 13.80 7.18 -12.84
CA PRO A 10 14.33 6.54 -11.63
C PRO A 10 15.66 5.84 -11.92
N GLN A 11 16.60 5.92 -10.98
CA GLN A 11 17.79 5.09 -11.07
C GLN A 11 17.38 3.61 -10.89
N PRO A 12 17.89 2.67 -11.70
CA PRO A 12 17.50 1.25 -11.61
C PRO A 12 17.66 0.66 -10.20
N HIS A 13 18.65 1.12 -9.43
CA HIS A 13 18.88 0.67 -8.07
C HIS A 13 17.81 1.14 -7.06
N TRP A 14 17.03 2.19 -7.36
CA TRP A 14 15.91 2.63 -6.52
C TRP A 14 14.67 1.76 -6.67
N LEU A 15 14.49 1.16 -7.85
CA LEU A 15 13.32 0.33 -8.15
C LEU A 15 13.37 -0.97 -7.36
N GLY A 16 14.57 -1.55 -7.22
CA GLY A 16 14.72 -2.89 -6.66
C GLY A 16 14.05 -3.95 -7.54
N ASN A 17 13.51 -4.99 -6.91
CA ASN A 17 12.82 -6.11 -7.56
C ASN A 17 11.31 -6.09 -7.25
N GLU A 18 10.59 -7.15 -7.64
CA GLU A 18 9.14 -7.29 -7.39
C GLU A 18 8.76 -7.40 -5.89
N HIS A 19 9.75 -7.60 -5.01
CA HIS A 19 9.62 -7.59 -3.56
C HIS A 19 10.14 -6.31 -2.91
N GLY A 20 10.68 -5.36 -3.69
CA GLY A 20 11.15 -4.05 -3.22
C GLY A 20 12.67 -3.89 -3.33
N CYS A 21 13.21 -2.93 -2.58
CA CYS A 21 14.65 -2.61 -2.60
C CYS A 21 15.42 -3.28 -1.44
N PRO A 22 16.61 -3.84 -1.67
CA PRO A 22 17.48 -4.31 -0.60
C PRO A 22 17.80 -3.23 0.45
N PRO A 23 17.91 -3.60 1.75
CA PRO A 23 17.78 -4.96 2.30
C PRO A 23 16.32 -5.35 2.64
N PHE A 24 15.34 -4.50 2.36
CA PHE A 24 13.95 -4.71 2.78
C PHE A 24 13.19 -5.73 1.94
N ASP A 25 13.69 -6.04 0.74
CA ASP A 25 13.15 -7.07 -0.16
C ASP A 25 13.11 -8.47 0.49
N THR A 26 14.08 -8.80 1.35
CA THR A 26 14.10 -10.07 2.11
C THR A 26 12.91 -10.16 3.07
N LEU A 27 12.65 -9.09 3.83
CA LEU A 27 11.49 -9.02 4.73
C LEU A 27 10.17 -9.11 3.96
N ASN A 28 10.08 -8.44 2.82
CA ASN A 28 8.89 -8.49 1.99
C ASN A 28 8.67 -9.88 1.39
N THR A 29 9.74 -10.56 0.98
CA THR A 29 9.70 -11.96 0.51
C THR A 29 9.07 -12.85 1.58
N MET A 30 9.53 -12.77 2.82
CA MET A 30 8.96 -13.52 3.94
C MET A 30 7.47 -13.22 4.16
N LEU A 31 7.04 -11.97 3.99
CA LEU A 31 5.64 -11.58 4.11
C LEU A 31 4.78 -12.13 2.96
N TYR A 32 5.27 -12.09 1.72
CA TYR A 32 4.58 -12.69 0.58
C TYR A 32 4.44 -14.20 0.76
N GLU A 33 5.50 -14.89 1.20
CA GLU A 33 5.48 -16.33 1.48
C GLU A 33 4.47 -16.68 2.58
N ALA A 34 4.43 -15.92 3.67
CA ALA A 34 3.47 -16.12 4.75
C ALA A 34 2.02 -15.96 4.27
N VAL A 35 1.74 -14.94 3.46
CA VAL A 35 0.39 -14.70 2.92
C VAL A 35 0.00 -15.75 1.88
N LYS A 36 0.96 -16.21 1.08
CA LYS A 36 0.76 -17.32 0.13
C LYS A 36 0.46 -18.64 0.84
N ALA A 37 1.14 -18.93 1.96
CA ALA A 37 0.92 -20.12 2.77
C ALA A 37 -0.41 -20.05 3.58
N HIS A 38 -0.86 -18.84 3.90
CA HIS A 38 -2.08 -18.59 4.68
C HIS A 38 -3.03 -17.60 3.98
N PRO A 39 -3.61 -17.98 2.83
CA PRO A 39 -4.32 -17.05 1.96
C PRO A 39 -5.76 -16.74 2.41
N SER A 40 -6.32 -17.49 3.36
CA SER A 40 -7.75 -17.42 3.67
C SER A 40 -8.17 -16.05 4.20
N ASN A 41 -9.25 -15.51 3.65
CA ASN A 41 -9.93 -14.30 4.13
C ASN A 41 -11.24 -14.61 4.88
N THR A 42 -11.46 -15.88 5.24
CA THR A 42 -12.58 -16.36 6.06
C THR A 42 -12.12 -17.05 7.34
N ASP A 43 -10.90 -17.60 7.36
CA ASP A 43 -10.28 -18.17 8.56
C ASP A 43 -9.73 -17.04 9.45
N LYS A 44 -10.33 -16.87 10.64
CA LYS A 44 -9.97 -15.78 11.55
C LYS A 44 -8.51 -15.86 12.01
N SER A 45 -7.96 -17.05 12.23
CA SER A 45 -6.58 -17.22 12.69
C SER A 45 -5.59 -16.74 11.63
N GLN A 46 -5.83 -17.08 10.36
CA GLN A 46 -5.02 -16.58 9.24
C GLN A 46 -5.17 -15.07 9.06
N ILE A 47 -6.39 -14.51 9.19
CA ILE A 47 -6.60 -13.06 9.11
C ILE A 47 -5.86 -12.33 10.23
N ILE A 48 -5.94 -12.81 11.47
CA ILE A 48 -5.21 -12.24 12.62
C ILE A 48 -3.71 -12.25 12.34
N GLY A 49 -3.15 -13.39 11.90
CA GLY A 49 -1.74 -13.50 11.55
C GLY A 49 -1.30 -12.48 10.50
N LYS A 50 -2.07 -12.34 9.41
CA LYS A 50 -1.80 -11.36 8.35
C LYS A 50 -1.89 -9.92 8.84
N LEU A 51 -2.92 -9.57 9.60
CA LEU A 51 -3.08 -8.21 10.17
C LEU A 51 -1.91 -7.86 11.09
N MET A 52 -1.46 -8.80 11.93
CA MET A 52 -0.34 -8.58 12.82
C MET A 52 0.99 -8.41 12.07
N LEU A 53 1.29 -9.31 11.13
CA LEU A 53 2.53 -9.26 10.35
C LEU A 53 2.61 -7.99 9.51
N ILE A 54 1.59 -7.72 8.68
CA ILE A 54 1.58 -6.57 7.77
C ILE A 54 1.48 -5.27 8.57
N GLY A 55 0.58 -5.21 9.55
CA GLY A 55 0.35 -4.02 10.37
C GLY A 55 1.60 -3.59 11.14
N ARG A 56 2.27 -4.51 11.82
CA ARG A 56 3.45 -4.18 12.63
C ARG A 56 4.68 -3.87 11.78
N THR A 57 4.92 -4.64 10.72
CA THR A 57 6.06 -4.40 9.83
C THR A 57 6.00 -3.02 9.19
N TYR A 58 4.80 -2.59 8.78
CA TYR A 58 4.62 -1.31 8.07
C TYR A 58 4.11 -0.17 8.95
N SER A 59 4.13 -0.31 10.28
CA SER A 59 3.56 0.67 11.22
C SER A 59 2.12 1.07 10.86
N ALA A 60 1.37 0.17 10.23
CA ALA A 60 0.01 0.34 9.77
C ALA A 60 -0.99 -0.47 10.61
N SER A 61 -0.60 -0.87 11.83
CA SER A 61 -1.40 -1.76 12.65
C SER A 61 -2.80 -1.21 12.95
N VAL A 62 -3.79 -2.10 12.92
CA VAL A 62 -5.22 -1.78 13.10
C VAL A 62 -5.47 -1.15 14.48
N GLU A 63 -4.67 -1.51 15.48
CA GLU A 63 -4.69 -1.04 16.87
C GLU A 63 -4.02 0.34 17.10
N ARG A 64 -3.35 0.93 16.09
CA ARG A 64 -2.46 2.10 16.29
C ARG A 64 -3.22 3.33 16.82
N ARG A 65 -3.16 3.61 18.13
CA ARG A 65 -3.67 4.85 18.77
C ARG A 65 -2.70 6.04 18.62
N LYS A 66 -3.25 7.25 18.42
CA LYS A 66 -2.71 8.47 19.06
C LYS A 66 -3.35 8.54 20.45
N THR A 67 -2.69 8.01 21.47
CA THR A 67 -3.16 8.10 22.85
C THR A 67 -2.97 9.53 23.36
N LYS A 68 -4.01 10.37 23.22
CA LYS A 68 -4.22 11.44 24.21
C LYS A 68 -4.89 10.78 25.43
N GLY A 69 -4.08 10.33 26.38
CA GLY A 69 -4.52 10.25 27.79
C GLY A 69 -5.06 8.93 28.36
N LEU A 70 -4.84 7.76 27.77
CA LEU A 70 -5.17 6.48 28.42
C LEU A 70 -3.99 5.51 28.39
N GLY A 71 -3.63 5.01 29.58
CA GLY A 71 -2.46 4.19 29.86
C GLY A 71 -2.43 2.84 29.13
N LYS A 72 -1.29 2.16 29.24
CA LYS A 72 -0.93 0.86 28.61
C LYS A 72 -2.11 -0.11 28.50
N ASP A 73 -2.45 -0.49 27.26
CA ASP A 73 -3.72 -1.14 26.90
C ASP A 73 -3.53 -2.25 25.86
N GLU A 74 -2.56 -3.16 26.07
CA GLU A 74 -2.29 -4.26 25.13
C GLU A 74 -3.47 -5.24 24.99
N ARG A 75 -4.33 -5.37 26.01
CA ARG A 75 -5.56 -6.19 25.93
C ARG A 75 -6.54 -5.61 24.91
N HIS A 76 -6.74 -4.29 24.88
CA HIS A 76 -7.55 -3.64 23.85
C HIS A 76 -6.96 -3.77 22.45
N ALA A 77 -5.63 -3.82 22.31
CA ALA A 77 -5.01 -4.00 20.99
C ALA A 77 -5.34 -5.36 20.37
N LEU A 78 -5.29 -6.45 21.15
CA LEU A 78 -5.62 -7.78 20.66
C LEU A 78 -7.12 -7.92 20.36
N GLU A 79 -7.97 -7.35 21.20
CA GLU A 79 -9.42 -7.32 20.98
C GLU A 79 -9.79 -6.63 19.66
N VAL A 80 -9.19 -5.46 19.36
CA VAL A 80 -9.39 -4.76 18.08
C VAL A 80 -8.97 -5.63 16.89
N VAL A 81 -7.87 -6.39 17.00
CA VAL A 81 -7.43 -7.31 15.93
C VAL A 81 -8.41 -8.47 15.76
N ILE A 82 -8.95 -9.04 16.85
CA ILE A 82 -9.93 -10.13 16.81
C ILE A 82 -11.27 -9.64 16.21
N GLU A 83 -11.72 -8.44 16.57
CA GLU A 83 -12.90 -7.80 16.00
C GLU A 83 -12.71 -7.56 14.51
N ALA A 84 -11.57 -6.99 14.11
CA ALA A 84 -11.24 -6.77 12.71
C ALA A 84 -11.22 -8.08 11.90
N ALA A 85 -10.63 -9.15 12.45
CA ALA A 85 -10.62 -10.45 11.81
C ALA A 85 -12.02 -11.05 11.67
N THR A 86 -12.87 -10.86 12.68
CA THR A 86 -14.28 -11.30 12.61
C THR A 86 -15.05 -10.52 11.56
N ALA A 87 -14.85 -9.21 11.46
CA ALA A 87 -15.50 -8.37 10.47
C ALA A 87 -15.04 -8.71 9.04
N ILE A 88 -13.75 -8.91 8.81
CA ILE A 88 -13.21 -9.33 7.51
C ILE A 88 -13.79 -10.70 7.11
N ALA A 89 -13.79 -11.67 8.03
CA ALA A 89 -14.31 -13.02 7.76
C ALA A 89 -15.80 -13.03 7.40
N GLY A 90 -16.59 -12.08 7.92
CA GLY A 90 -18.00 -11.91 7.59
C GLY A 90 -18.29 -10.96 6.43
N SER A 91 -17.26 -10.32 5.86
CA SER A 91 -17.38 -9.36 4.75
C SER A 91 -17.41 -10.06 3.39
N LYS A 92 -17.63 -9.30 2.32
CA LYS A 92 -17.53 -9.80 0.94
C LYS A 92 -16.09 -9.87 0.42
N CYS A 93 -15.10 -9.49 1.23
CA CYS A 93 -13.70 -9.38 0.81
C CYS A 93 -13.16 -10.69 0.20
N ALA A 94 -13.46 -11.85 0.81
CA ALA A 94 -13.05 -13.15 0.28
C ALA A 94 -13.62 -13.41 -1.12
N THR A 95 -14.96 -13.32 -1.25
CA THR A 95 -15.65 -13.54 -2.53
C THR A 95 -15.18 -12.58 -3.62
N LEU A 96 -14.94 -11.31 -3.30
CA LEU A 96 -14.45 -10.34 -4.27
C LEU A 96 -13.00 -10.62 -4.69
N LEU A 97 -12.13 -11.04 -3.76
CA LEU A 97 -10.74 -11.41 -4.08
C LEU A 97 -10.64 -12.71 -4.90
N ASP A 98 -11.56 -13.65 -4.69
CA ASP A 98 -11.62 -14.90 -5.46
C ASP A 98 -12.05 -14.67 -6.92
N ALA A 99 -12.72 -13.54 -7.22
CA ALA A 99 -13.03 -13.13 -8.59
C ALA A 99 -11.79 -12.62 -9.36
N ILE A 100 -10.68 -12.38 -8.67
CA ILE A 100 -9.42 -11.90 -9.26
C ILE A 100 -8.38 -13.01 -9.24
N GLY A 101 -7.89 -13.37 -10.42
CA GLY A 101 -6.80 -14.34 -10.58
C GLY A 101 -5.54 -13.90 -9.83
N LEU A 102 -4.71 -14.85 -9.40
CA LEU A 102 -3.47 -14.53 -8.68
C LEU A 102 -2.52 -13.65 -9.49
N ASP A 103 -2.48 -13.87 -10.80
CA ASP A 103 -1.59 -13.18 -11.75
C ASP A 103 -2.30 -12.07 -12.54
N ASP A 104 -3.56 -11.77 -12.20
CA ASP A 104 -4.31 -10.69 -12.83
C ASP A 104 -3.60 -9.36 -12.59
N LYS A 105 -3.46 -8.56 -13.66
CA LYS A 105 -2.81 -7.26 -13.60
C LYS A 105 -3.84 -6.15 -13.48
N LEU A 106 -3.50 -5.12 -12.71
CA LEU A 106 -4.26 -3.89 -12.71
C LEU A 106 -4.13 -3.18 -14.07
N THR A 107 -5.29 -2.91 -14.65
CA THR A 107 -5.49 -2.12 -15.87
C THR A 107 -6.50 -1.00 -15.59
N LEU A 108 -6.55 0.02 -16.44
CA LEU A 108 -7.38 1.21 -16.21
C LEU A 108 -8.88 0.87 -16.13
N ASP A 109 -9.35 -0.09 -16.92
CA ASP A 109 -10.72 -0.60 -16.92
C ASP A 109 -11.08 -1.38 -15.64
N ARG A 110 -10.09 -1.97 -14.96
CA ARG A 110 -10.26 -2.72 -13.71
C ARG A 110 -10.03 -1.89 -12.44
N VAL A 111 -9.64 -0.62 -12.56
CA VAL A 111 -9.53 0.31 -11.42
C VAL A 111 -10.80 0.39 -10.56
N PRO A 112 -12.04 0.42 -11.12
CA PRO A 112 -13.26 0.39 -10.32
C PRO A 112 -13.39 -0.86 -9.45
N GLU A 113 -12.95 -2.02 -9.95
CA GLU A 113 -12.96 -3.30 -9.22
C GLU A 113 -11.97 -3.25 -8.03
N ALA A 114 -10.73 -2.81 -8.28
CA ALA A 114 -9.73 -2.64 -7.23
C ALA A 114 -10.22 -1.69 -6.12
N ALA A 115 -10.87 -0.58 -6.49
CA ALA A 115 -11.41 0.39 -5.56
C ALA A 115 -12.58 -0.15 -4.73
N ALA A 116 -13.45 -0.97 -5.32
CA ALA A 116 -14.56 -1.60 -4.60
C ALA A 116 -14.08 -2.58 -3.52
N ILE A 117 -13.06 -3.39 -3.84
CA ILE A 117 -12.48 -4.36 -2.90
C ILE A 117 -11.73 -3.67 -1.78
N HIS A 118 -10.97 -2.62 -2.10
CA HIS A 118 -10.33 -1.77 -1.12
C HIS A 118 -11.34 -1.14 -0.15
N LEU A 119 -12.46 -0.62 -0.67
CA LEU A 119 -13.54 -0.06 0.13
C LEU A 119 -14.16 -1.11 1.07
N GLU A 120 -14.48 -2.30 0.57
CA GLU A 120 -15.05 -3.40 1.38
C GLU A 120 -14.12 -3.74 2.56
N LEU A 121 -12.82 -3.90 2.30
CA LEU A 121 -11.85 -4.19 3.35
C LEU A 121 -11.70 -3.03 4.35
N CYS A 122 -11.71 -1.79 3.86
CA CYS A 122 -11.64 -0.62 4.74
C CYS A 122 -12.87 -0.53 5.66
N GLN A 123 -14.07 -0.80 5.13
CA GLN A 123 -15.31 -0.83 5.90
C GLN A 123 -15.28 -1.95 6.96
N ALA A 124 -14.79 -3.14 6.61
CA ALA A 124 -14.62 -4.24 7.56
C ALA A 124 -13.61 -3.89 8.67
N LEU A 125 -12.48 -3.27 8.34
CA LEU A 125 -11.51 -2.81 9.35
C LEU A 125 -12.08 -1.68 10.23
N ALA A 126 -12.91 -0.80 9.65
CA ALA A 126 -13.52 0.32 10.36
C ALA A 126 -14.51 -0.14 11.46
N THR A 127 -15.09 -1.33 11.36
CA THR A 127 -15.99 -1.83 12.42
C THR A 127 -15.26 -2.02 13.75
N ALA A 128 -13.96 -2.30 13.72
CA ALA A 128 -13.16 -2.58 14.91
C ALA A 128 -12.48 -1.32 15.51
N ASN A 129 -12.25 -0.29 14.70
CA ASN A 129 -11.48 0.87 15.16
C ASN A 129 -12.05 2.25 14.77
N ASN A 130 -13.15 2.28 14.02
CA ASN A 130 -13.82 3.48 13.52
C ASN A 130 -12.90 4.42 12.71
N ARG A 131 -11.98 3.85 11.92
CA ARG A 131 -11.03 4.59 11.06
C ARG A 131 -11.15 4.19 9.60
N GLU A 132 -10.60 5.03 8.75
CA GLU A 132 -10.62 4.87 7.29
C GLU A 132 -9.75 3.71 6.79
N ASN A 133 -8.69 3.30 7.52
CA ASN A 133 -7.83 2.15 7.26
C ASN A 133 -7.22 1.96 5.84
N SER A 134 -7.27 2.98 4.96
CA SER A 134 -6.81 2.90 3.56
C SER A 134 -5.42 2.29 3.41
N SER A 135 -4.48 2.72 4.27
CA SER A 135 -3.09 2.26 4.19
C SER A 135 -2.94 0.77 4.53
N LEU A 136 -3.59 0.31 5.61
CA LEU A 136 -3.55 -1.10 6.00
C LEU A 136 -4.25 -1.96 4.95
N ALA A 137 -5.41 -1.53 4.46
CA ALA A 137 -6.17 -2.27 3.46
C ALA A 137 -5.39 -2.44 2.15
N SER A 138 -4.78 -1.36 1.63
CA SER A 138 -3.98 -1.44 0.40
C SER A 138 -2.79 -2.40 0.53
N LYS A 139 -2.10 -2.39 1.67
CA LYS A 139 -0.98 -3.32 1.94
C LYS A 139 -1.47 -4.76 2.05
N TYR A 140 -2.53 -4.98 2.83
CA TYR A 140 -3.15 -6.30 2.96
C TYR A 140 -3.49 -6.89 1.59
N LEU A 141 -4.17 -6.11 0.75
CA LEU A 141 -4.57 -6.52 -0.60
C LEU A 141 -3.37 -6.71 -1.53
N HIS A 142 -2.36 -5.85 -1.47
CA HIS A 142 -1.14 -6.00 -2.27
C HIS A 142 -0.40 -7.29 -1.95
N PHE A 143 -0.28 -7.67 -0.67
CA PHE A 143 0.33 -8.95 -0.32
C PHE A 143 -0.50 -10.16 -0.80
N HIS A 144 -1.80 -10.01 -1.03
CA HIS A 144 -2.67 -11.04 -1.61
C HIS A 144 -2.65 -11.10 -3.15
N ARG A 145 -2.54 -9.95 -3.82
CA ARG A 145 -2.50 -9.80 -5.30
C ARG A 145 -1.54 -8.65 -5.67
N PRO A 146 -0.22 -8.91 -5.73
CA PRO A 146 0.80 -7.85 -5.87
C PRO A 146 0.75 -7.12 -7.20
N THR A 147 0.19 -7.76 -8.23
CA THR A 147 0.02 -7.20 -9.57
C THR A 147 -1.29 -6.41 -9.73
N PHE A 148 -2.20 -6.47 -8.75
CA PHE A 148 -3.54 -5.91 -8.83
C PHE A 148 -3.78 -4.70 -7.92
N PHE A 149 -3.20 -4.68 -6.71
CA PHE A 149 -3.45 -3.60 -5.75
C PHE A 149 -2.22 -2.73 -5.52
N PRO A 150 -2.25 -1.44 -5.89
CA PRO A 150 -1.22 -0.50 -5.51
C PRO A 150 -1.20 -0.26 -3.99
N ILE A 151 -0.01 -0.17 -3.41
CA ILE A 151 0.16 0.24 -2.02
C ILE A 151 -0.08 1.73 -1.89
N VAL A 152 -0.68 2.15 -0.78
CA VAL A 152 -0.75 3.56 -0.39
C VAL A 152 -0.47 3.75 1.09
N ASP A 153 0.28 4.79 1.42
CA ASP A 153 0.40 5.32 2.78
C ASP A 153 0.76 6.80 2.79
N SER A 154 1.01 7.37 3.98
CA SER A 154 1.39 8.77 4.09
C SER A 154 2.70 9.10 3.37
N ILE A 155 3.70 8.22 3.43
CA ILE A 155 5.04 8.47 2.88
C ILE A 155 4.96 8.44 1.35
N VAL A 156 4.32 7.41 0.81
CA VAL A 156 4.14 7.24 -0.64
C VAL A 156 3.28 8.36 -1.24
N ARG A 157 2.27 8.86 -0.52
CA ARG A 157 1.47 10.03 -0.94
C ARG A 157 2.26 11.33 -0.94
N GLU A 158 3.18 11.48 0.00
CA GLU A 158 4.07 12.62 0.06
C GLU A 158 5.07 12.58 -1.10
N GLY A 159 5.70 11.43 -1.35
CA GLY A 159 6.57 11.23 -2.51
C GLY A 159 5.85 11.51 -3.83
N TRP A 160 4.59 11.06 -3.95
CA TRP A 160 3.75 11.38 -5.10
C TRP A 160 3.52 12.88 -5.29
N SER A 161 3.35 13.65 -4.20
CA SER A 161 3.15 15.10 -4.30
C SER A 161 4.36 15.80 -4.95
N TRP A 162 5.57 15.31 -4.71
CA TRP A 162 6.79 15.87 -5.30
C TRP A 162 6.91 15.51 -6.78
N VAL A 163 6.53 14.28 -7.16
CA VAL A 163 6.42 13.88 -8.57
C VAL A 163 5.47 14.82 -9.31
N MET A 164 4.30 15.11 -8.73
CA MET A 164 3.34 16.01 -9.36
C MET A 164 3.81 17.48 -9.40
N ASP A 165 4.52 17.95 -8.37
CA ASP A 165 5.11 19.28 -8.39
C ASP A 165 6.15 19.44 -9.51
N ASP A 166 6.89 18.38 -9.84
CA ASP A 166 7.84 18.34 -10.97
C ASP A 166 7.12 18.25 -12.33
N LEU A 167 6.08 17.42 -12.44
CA LEU A 167 5.37 17.16 -13.71
C LEU A 167 4.36 18.25 -14.10
N GLU A 168 3.51 18.68 -13.16
CA GLU A 168 2.34 19.53 -13.43
C GLU A 168 2.38 20.87 -12.68
N GLY A 169 3.24 21.00 -11.67
CA GLY A 169 3.36 22.18 -10.82
C GLY A 169 2.28 22.28 -9.73
N SER A 170 2.68 22.63 -8.50
CA SER A 170 1.80 22.93 -7.34
C SER A 170 0.61 21.99 -7.15
N TYR A 171 0.86 20.75 -6.71
CA TYR A 171 -0.20 19.80 -6.39
C TYR A 171 -0.76 19.98 -4.97
N LYS A 172 -1.93 20.62 -4.86
CA LYS A 172 -2.56 20.94 -3.55
C LYS A 172 -3.40 19.81 -2.93
N GLY A 173 -3.57 18.68 -3.62
CA GLY A 173 -4.52 17.61 -3.26
C GLY A 173 -3.97 16.42 -2.46
N TRP A 174 -2.69 16.44 -2.08
CA TRP A 174 -1.98 15.24 -1.59
C TRP A 174 -2.49 14.68 -0.26
N ARG A 175 -3.03 15.52 0.63
CA ARG A 175 -3.49 15.09 1.96
C ARG A 175 -4.67 14.12 1.91
N ASP A 176 -5.55 14.30 0.93
CA ASP A 176 -6.75 13.47 0.73
C ASP A 176 -6.58 12.44 -0.37
N PHE A 177 -5.54 12.56 -1.19
CA PHE A 177 -5.21 11.57 -2.20
C PHE A 177 -4.94 10.21 -1.54
N GLY A 178 -5.33 9.11 -2.18
CA GLY A 178 -5.11 7.77 -1.63
C GLY A 178 -5.90 7.42 -0.36
N LYS A 179 -6.76 8.32 0.15
CA LYS A 179 -7.81 7.96 1.11
C LYS A 179 -8.83 7.04 0.46
N VAL A 180 -9.65 6.34 1.23
CA VAL A 180 -10.68 5.40 0.73
C VAL A 180 -11.53 6.01 -0.38
N ALA A 181 -12.04 7.23 -0.18
CA ALA A 181 -12.84 7.93 -1.18
C ALA A 181 -12.07 8.28 -2.48
N ARG A 182 -10.74 8.25 -2.45
CA ARG A 182 -9.83 8.63 -3.54
C ARG A 182 -8.85 7.52 -3.93
N TYR A 183 -9.08 6.28 -3.50
CA TYR A 183 -8.21 5.15 -3.84
C TYR A 183 -8.32 4.79 -5.32
N LYS A 184 -9.48 5.04 -5.94
CA LYS A 184 -9.66 4.95 -7.39
C LYS A 184 -8.70 5.88 -8.15
N ASP A 185 -8.66 7.16 -7.74
CA ASP A 185 -7.75 8.15 -8.33
C ASP A 185 -6.28 7.75 -8.12
N TRP A 186 -5.96 7.22 -6.93
CA TRP A 186 -4.62 6.68 -6.63
C TRP A 186 -4.22 5.58 -7.60
N CYS A 187 -5.09 4.60 -7.82
CA CYS A 187 -4.81 3.50 -8.74
C CYS A 187 -4.55 4.00 -10.17
N ALA A 188 -5.40 4.90 -10.69
CA ALA A 188 -5.22 5.45 -12.04
C ALA A 188 -3.87 6.17 -12.19
N ARG A 189 -3.47 6.96 -11.19
CA ARG A 189 -2.20 7.69 -11.22
C ARG A 189 -0.98 6.79 -11.08
N VAL A 190 -1.06 5.72 -10.30
CA VAL A 190 -0.01 4.70 -10.26
C VAL A 190 0.17 4.05 -11.63
N LEU A 191 -0.91 3.80 -12.38
CA LEU A 191 -0.82 3.27 -13.74
C LEU A 191 -0.17 4.27 -14.70
N GLU A 192 -0.57 5.55 -14.65
CA GLU A 192 0.07 6.60 -15.46
C GLU A 192 1.57 6.71 -15.19
N LEU A 193 1.98 6.64 -13.91
CA LEU A 193 3.41 6.63 -13.55
C LEU A 193 4.11 5.37 -14.05
N ARG A 194 3.45 4.21 -13.98
CA ARG A 194 3.98 2.95 -14.53
C ARG A 194 4.30 3.11 -16.00
N ASP A 195 3.33 3.57 -16.79
CA ASP A 195 3.48 3.72 -18.23
C ASP A 195 4.65 4.68 -18.56
N LEU A 196 4.74 5.80 -17.85
CA LEU A 196 5.84 6.74 -17.99
C LEU A 196 7.20 6.11 -17.64
N MET A 197 7.28 5.32 -16.56
CA MET A 197 8.51 4.63 -16.16
C MET A 197 8.91 3.57 -17.19
N GLU A 198 7.98 2.74 -17.66
CA GLU A 198 8.21 1.68 -18.64
C GLU A 198 8.69 2.25 -19.98
N ASP A 199 8.10 3.36 -20.44
CA ASP A 199 8.51 4.06 -21.67
C ASP A 199 9.96 4.54 -21.62
N ASN A 200 10.41 5.00 -20.44
CA ASN A 200 11.75 5.54 -20.25
C ASN A 200 12.79 4.46 -19.97
N LEU A 201 12.42 3.45 -19.19
CA LEU A 201 13.34 2.38 -18.77
C LEU A 201 13.40 1.19 -19.74
N ARG A 202 12.46 1.13 -20.71
CA ARG A 202 12.35 0.07 -21.73
C ARG A 202 12.22 -1.35 -21.16
N HIS A 203 11.62 -1.49 -19.98
CA HIS A 203 11.26 -2.76 -19.36
C HIS A 203 10.00 -2.62 -18.51
N ALA A 204 9.35 -3.74 -18.18
CA ALA A 204 8.14 -3.76 -17.37
C ALA A 204 8.43 -3.40 -15.90
N VAL A 205 7.55 -2.62 -15.28
CA VAL A 205 7.69 -2.12 -13.91
C VAL A 205 6.52 -2.63 -13.05
N SER A 206 6.85 -3.34 -11.98
CA SER A 206 5.85 -3.85 -11.03
C SER A 206 5.28 -2.74 -10.13
N LEU A 207 4.08 -2.96 -9.57
CA LEU A 207 3.48 -2.03 -8.61
C LEU A 207 4.37 -1.82 -7.37
N ARG A 208 5.16 -2.84 -6.98
CA ARG A 208 6.11 -2.75 -5.87
C ARG A 208 7.33 -1.89 -6.20
N GLN A 209 7.80 -1.91 -7.45
CA GLN A 209 8.90 -1.04 -7.88
C GLN A 209 8.45 0.43 -7.92
N ILE A 210 7.17 0.69 -8.26
CA ILE A 210 6.58 2.04 -8.18
C ILE A 210 6.51 2.50 -6.71
N ASP A 211 6.04 1.64 -5.80
CA ASP A 211 6.05 1.89 -4.35
C ASP A 211 7.48 2.21 -3.85
N SER A 212 8.47 1.41 -4.25
CA SER A 212 9.88 1.60 -3.89
C SER A 212 10.45 2.92 -4.41
N TYR A 213 10.11 3.31 -5.65
CA TYR A 213 10.48 4.60 -6.22
C TYR A 213 9.88 5.78 -5.43
N LEU A 214 8.59 5.72 -5.11
CA LEU A 214 7.93 6.79 -4.36
C LEU A 214 8.49 6.92 -2.94
N LEU A 215 8.86 5.80 -2.31
CA LEU A 215 9.59 5.79 -1.04
C LEU A 215 11.01 6.34 -1.17
N SER A 216 11.71 6.08 -2.29
CA SER A 216 13.08 6.55 -2.49
C SER A 216 13.16 8.06 -2.70
N ILE A 217 12.18 8.65 -3.40
CA ILE A 217 12.07 10.10 -3.57
C ILE A 217 12.08 10.79 -2.20
N MET A 218 11.31 10.28 -1.23
CA MET A 218 11.25 10.81 0.13
C MET A 218 12.57 10.69 0.91
N SER A 219 13.42 9.73 0.57
CA SER A 219 14.72 9.53 1.21
C SER A 219 15.78 10.53 0.73
N VAL A 220 15.68 11.02 -0.51
CA VAL A 220 16.70 11.88 -1.14
C VAL A 220 16.76 13.28 -0.53
N ASP A 221 15.63 13.84 -0.09
CA ASP A 221 15.57 15.20 0.48
C ASP A 221 15.90 15.27 1.98
N GLY A 222 16.27 14.16 2.61
CA GLY A 222 16.73 14.12 4.01
C GLY A 222 15.66 14.50 5.05
N GLN A 223 14.40 14.67 4.67
CA GLN A 223 13.31 15.04 5.58
C GLN A 223 12.37 13.90 5.98
N GLY A 224 12.52 12.70 5.41
CA GLY A 224 11.93 11.49 6.00
C GLY A 224 11.50 10.45 4.99
N GLY A 225 12.20 9.33 4.95
CA GLY A 225 11.76 8.09 4.32
C GLY A 225 12.77 7.00 4.62
N LEU A 226 12.36 5.98 5.40
CA LEU A 226 12.98 4.68 5.77
C LEU A 226 14.52 4.46 5.71
N GLY A 227 15.36 5.48 5.58
CA GLY A 227 16.82 5.34 5.50
C GLY A 227 17.26 4.40 4.39
N LEU A 228 16.82 4.62 3.14
CA LEU A 228 17.49 3.92 2.04
C LEU A 228 18.97 4.32 2.07
N PRO A 229 19.91 3.34 1.98
CA PRO A 229 21.33 3.65 2.02
C PRO A 229 21.69 4.71 0.96
N GLN A 230 22.51 5.69 1.35
CA GLN A 230 23.15 6.61 0.42
C GLN A 230 24.13 5.87 -0.49
#